data_AF-A0A381SR78-F1
#
_entry.id   AF-A0A381SR78-F1
#
_cell.length_a   1.000
_cell.length_b   1.000
_cell.length_c   1.000
_cell.angle_alpha   90.00
_cell.angle_beta   90.00
_cell.angle_gamma   90.00
#
_symmetry.space_group_name_H-M   'P 1'
#
loop_
_entity.id
_entity.type
_entity.pdbx_description
1 polymer ?
#
loop_
_entity_poly.entity_id
_entity_poly.type
_entity_poly.pdbx_seq_one_letter_code
_entity_poly.pdbx_strand_id
1 'polypeptide(L)'
;MFPISRSITGNGNRETLRVLQELVPISIEEYPSQTKAYDWTIPGEWSIRSAWIKNSLGVKLVDWSECNLHVVGYSEPVHQFMKYEQLAENLHYLDHFPDAIPYRTTYYKKDWGFCVTRAQNLALLESKGELEIYIDSTIDDSGSMSIGEIIIPGKNRQEYLVSTYICHPSMANDNLSGVLATTYLAKLMIEQGKPEYSWRFVFVPE
;
A
#
# COMPACT_ATOMS: atom_id res chain seq x y z
N MET A 1 -4.03 10.57 -6.30
CA MET A 1 -3.15 9.65 -5.52
C MET A 1 -3.88 8.89 -4.42
N PHE A 2 -4.87 9.45 -3.71
CA PHE A 2 -5.55 8.75 -2.60
C PHE A 2 -6.05 7.33 -2.95
N PRO A 3 -6.73 7.08 -4.10
CA PRO A 3 -7.26 5.75 -4.43
C PRO A 3 -6.21 4.70 -4.82
N ILE A 4 -4.96 5.11 -5.09
CA ILE A 4 -3.91 4.19 -5.55
C ILE A 4 -3.57 3.22 -4.41
N SER A 5 -3.66 1.92 -4.71
CA SER A 5 -3.37 0.84 -3.76
C SER A 5 -1.86 0.62 -3.63
N ARG A 6 -1.21 1.43 -2.80
CA ARG A 6 0.20 1.27 -2.41
C ARG A 6 0.40 0.11 -1.42
N SER A 7 1.63 -0.39 -1.38
CA SER A 7 2.11 -1.39 -0.43
C SER A 7 3.64 -1.23 -0.31
N ILE A 8 4.36 -2.14 0.34
CA ILE A 8 5.84 -2.05 0.37
C ILE A 8 6.49 -2.37 -1.00
N THR A 9 5.75 -2.94 -1.94
CA THR A 9 6.15 -3.11 -3.35
C THR A 9 4.93 -2.95 -4.26
N GLY A 10 5.12 -3.12 -5.57
CA GLY A 10 4.02 -3.27 -6.52
C GLY A 10 3.71 -2.02 -7.33
N ASN A 11 2.79 -2.20 -8.28
CA ASN A 11 2.46 -1.16 -9.26
C ASN A 11 1.89 0.13 -8.66
N GLY A 12 1.22 0.07 -7.50
CA GLY A 12 0.73 1.27 -6.81
C GLY A 12 1.84 2.24 -6.42
N ASN A 13 3.03 1.73 -6.08
CA ASN A 13 4.19 2.58 -5.76
C ASN A 13 4.73 3.23 -7.03
N ARG A 14 4.89 2.46 -8.12
CA ARG A 14 5.31 2.99 -9.43
C ARG A 14 4.35 4.04 -9.96
N GLU A 15 3.05 3.79 -9.89
CA GLU A 15 2.03 4.76 -10.28
C GLU A 15 2.12 6.04 -9.44
N THR A 16 2.27 5.90 -8.11
CA THR A 16 2.45 7.05 -7.22
C THR A 16 3.68 7.86 -7.62
N LEU A 17 4.84 7.23 -7.81
CA LEU A 17 6.07 7.92 -8.21
C LEU A 17 5.95 8.60 -9.58
N ARG A 18 5.27 7.96 -10.56
CA ARG A 18 5.02 8.57 -11.88
C ARG A 18 4.12 9.81 -11.79
N VAL A 19 3.08 9.78 -10.95
CA VAL A 19 2.25 10.98 -10.72
C VAL A 19 3.09 12.10 -10.10
N LEU A 20 3.99 11.78 -9.16
CA LEU A 20 4.89 12.77 -8.58
C LEU A 20 5.93 13.30 -9.57
N GLN A 21 6.36 12.49 -10.55
CA GLN A 21 7.26 12.90 -11.63
C GLN A 21 6.70 14.04 -12.50
N GLU A 22 5.38 14.21 -12.54
CA GLU A 22 4.74 15.34 -13.20
C GLU A 22 5.05 16.69 -12.52
N LEU A 23 5.47 16.67 -11.25
CA LEU A 23 5.74 17.86 -10.45
C LEU A 23 7.24 18.14 -10.24
N VAL A 24 8.05 17.08 -10.12
CA VAL A 24 9.48 17.13 -9.78
C VAL A 24 10.25 15.98 -10.44
N PRO A 25 11.55 16.14 -10.76
CA PRO A 25 12.33 15.13 -11.48
C PRO A 25 12.80 13.98 -10.56
N ILE A 26 11.88 13.09 -10.20
CA ILE A 26 12.19 11.87 -9.43
C ILE A 26 12.87 10.83 -10.35
N SER A 27 14.03 10.33 -9.95
CA SER A 27 14.58 9.06 -10.46
C SER A 27 13.88 7.91 -9.77
N ILE A 28 13.33 6.96 -10.54
CA ILE A 28 12.73 5.75 -9.99
C ILE A 28 13.75 4.63 -10.11
N GLU A 29 14.16 4.08 -8.97
CA GLU A 29 15.07 2.94 -8.90
C GLU A 29 14.27 1.68 -8.51
N GLU A 30 14.61 0.55 -9.11
CA GLU A 30 13.97 -0.74 -8.87
C GLU A 30 14.98 -1.71 -8.28
N TYR A 31 14.73 -2.18 -7.07
CA TYR A 31 15.57 -3.15 -6.38
C TYR A 31 14.94 -4.54 -6.50
N PRO A 32 15.61 -5.53 -7.12
CA PRO A 32 15.05 -6.86 -7.30
C PRO A 32 14.63 -7.49 -5.97
N SER A 33 13.53 -8.24 -5.99
CA SER A 33 13.14 -9.12 -4.89
C SER A 33 14.27 -10.09 -4.57
N GLN A 34 14.28 -10.61 -3.35
CA GLN A 34 15.33 -11.49 -2.81
C GLN A 34 16.71 -10.82 -2.61
N THR A 35 16.88 -9.55 -3.03
CA THR A 35 18.09 -8.78 -2.72
C THR A 35 18.26 -8.64 -1.21
N LYS A 36 19.49 -8.86 -0.73
CA LYS A 36 19.88 -8.65 0.67
C LYS A 36 20.21 -7.17 0.92
N ALA A 37 19.56 -6.59 1.91
CA ALA A 37 19.80 -5.24 2.38
C ALA A 37 20.08 -5.29 3.88
N TYR A 38 21.36 -5.42 4.24
CA TYR A 38 21.78 -5.77 5.60
C TYR A 38 21.12 -7.08 6.06
N ASP A 39 20.41 -7.04 7.18
CA ASP A 39 19.69 -8.21 7.74
C ASP A 39 18.35 -8.48 7.05
N TRP A 40 17.89 -7.57 6.20
CA TRP A 40 16.61 -7.68 5.50
C TRP A 40 16.77 -8.34 4.13
N THR A 41 15.68 -8.95 3.67
CA THR A 41 15.51 -9.41 2.29
C THR A 41 14.32 -8.69 1.69
N ILE A 42 14.50 -8.11 0.51
CA ILE A 42 13.40 -7.51 -0.24
C ILE A 42 12.38 -8.61 -0.56
N PRO A 43 11.12 -8.50 -0.12
CA PRO A 43 10.12 -9.53 -0.34
C PRO A 43 9.73 -9.59 -1.82
N GLY A 44 9.09 -10.70 -2.23
CA GLY A 44 8.44 -10.78 -3.54
C GLY A 44 7.47 -9.61 -3.76
N GLU A 45 7.36 -9.19 -5.01
CA GLU A 45 6.52 -8.06 -5.38
C GLU A 45 5.04 -8.44 -5.29
N TRP A 46 4.27 -7.67 -4.53
CA TRP A 46 2.84 -7.89 -4.38
C TRP A 46 2.03 -6.99 -5.31
N SER A 47 1.03 -7.56 -5.97
CA SER A 47 0.03 -6.82 -6.75
C SER A 47 -1.36 -7.41 -6.50
N ILE A 48 -2.39 -6.57 -6.58
CA ILE A 48 -3.79 -6.96 -6.44
C ILE A 48 -4.60 -6.33 -7.57
N ARG A 49 -5.52 -7.12 -8.15
CA ARG A 49 -6.42 -6.67 -9.23
C ARG A 49 -7.84 -6.46 -8.74
N SER A 50 -8.32 -7.34 -7.87
CA SER A 50 -9.65 -7.24 -7.28
C SER A 50 -9.78 -8.13 -6.05
N ALA A 51 -10.73 -7.82 -5.18
CA ALA A 51 -11.10 -8.68 -4.07
C ALA A 51 -12.52 -8.36 -3.58
N TRP A 52 -13.22 -9.36 -3.08
CA TRP A 52 -14.56 -9.21 -2.52
C TRP A 52 -14.94 -10.38 -1.62
N ILE A 53 -16.00 -10.16 -0.84
CA ILE A 53 -16.77 -11.23 -0.20
C ILE A 53 -18.22 -11.12 -0.68
N LYS A 54 -18.76 -12.20 -1.24
CA LYS A 54 -20.17 -12.30 -1.63
C LYS A 54 -20.93 -13.27 -0.76
N ASN A 55 -22.23 -13.05 -0.60
CA ASN A 55 -23.12 -14.04 -0.05
C ASN A 55 -23.61 -15.04 -1.12
N SER A 56 -24.37 -16.04 -0.67
CA SER A 56 -24.98 -17.08 -1.53
C SER A 56 -25.96 -16.57 -2.59
N LEU A 57 -26.42 -15.32 -2.48
CA LEU A 57 -27.26 -14.65 -3.48
C LEU A 57 -26.42 -13.90 -4.52
N GLY A 58 -25.09 -13.94 -4.42
CA GLY A 58 -24.17 -13.22 -5.31
C GLY A 58 -24.01 -11.73 -4.99
N VAL A 59 -24.57 -11.24 -3.88
CA VAL A 59 -24.41 -9.85 -3.45
C VAL A 59 -23.04 -9.68 -2.81
N LYS A 60 -22.25 -8.74 -3.32
CA LYS A 60 -20.99 -8.32 -2.69
C LYS A 60 -21.30 -7.54 -1.42
N LEU A 61 -20.87 -8.05 -0.28
CA LEU A 61 -21.00 -7.41 1.03
C LEU A 61 -19.75 -6.60 1.39
N VAL A 62 -18.62 -6.98 0.80
CA VAL A 62 -17.34 -6.28 0.91
C VAL A 62 -16.72 -6.25 -0.48
N ASP A 63 -16.31 -5.07 -0.95
CA ASP A 63 -15.66 -4.90 -2.25
C ASP A 63 -14.43 -4.00 -2.10
N TRP A 64 -13.26 -4.55 -2.41
CA TRP A 64 -11.99 -3.82 -2.34
C TRP A 64 -11.94 -2.59 -3.27
N SER A 65 -12.72 -2.58 -4.35
CA SER A 65 -12.80 -1.42 -5.24
C SER A 65 -13.48 -0.20 -4.61
N GLU A 66 -14.27 -0.39 -3.54
CA GLU A 66 -14.87 0.71 -2.77
C GLU A 66 -13.86 1.32 -1.80
N CYS A 67 -13.03 0.47 -1.16
CA CYS A 67 -11.96 0.90 -0.28
C CYS A 67 -10.85 -0.16 -0.25
N ASN A 68 -9.65 0.20 -0.71
CA ASN A 68 -8.54 -0.75 -0.78
C ASN A 68 -8.01 -1.21 0.59
N LEU A 69 -8.43 -0.55 1.69
CA LEU A 69 -8.18 -1.01 3.05
C LEU A 69 -8.92 -2.31 3.39
N HIS A 70 -9.91 -2.70 2.58
CA HIS A 70 -10.65 -3.94 2.81
C HIS A 70 -9.80 -5.19 2.75
N VAL A 71 -8.63 -5.17 2.13
CA VAL A 71 -7.73 -6.33 2.05
C VAL A 71 -6.51 -6.09 2.92
N VAL A 72 -6.14 -7.09 3.72
CA VAL A 72 -4.87 -7.09 4.46
C VAL A 72 -3.74 -7.00 3.45
N GLY A 73 -2.90 -5.95 3.54
CA GLY A 73 -1.80 -5.74 2.59
C GLY A 73 -0.89 -6.97 2.53
N TYR A 74 -0.47 -7.37 1.32
CA TYR A 74 0.28 -8.60 1.06
C TYR A 74 -0.49 -9.92 1.17
N SER A 75 -1.83 -9.90 1.25
CA SER A 75 -2.63 -11.13 1.24
C SER A 75 -2.33 -12.02 0.02
N GLU A 76 -2.20 -13.34 0.28
CA GLU A 76 -2.14 -14.37 -0.76
C GLU A 76 -3.44 -14.44 -1.59
N PRO A 77 -3.40 -14.96 -2.83
CA PRO A 77 -4.60 -15.14 -3.63
C PRO A 77 -5.52 -16.18 -3.01
N VAL A 78 -6.81 -15.90 -3.03
CA VAL A 78 -7.85 -16.77 -2.45
C VAL A 78 -9.03 -16.83 -3.41
N HIS A 79 -9.54 -18.04 -3.64
CA HIS A 79 -10.87 -18.24 -4.20
C HIS A 79 -11.51 -19.43 -3.52
N GLN A 80 -12.36 -19.18 -2.52
CA GLN A 80 -12.91 -20.21 -1.66
C GLN A 80 -14.37 -19.91 -1.30
N PHE A 81 -15.13 -20.96 -1.00
CA PHE A 81 -16.44 -20.87 -0.40
C PHE A 81 -16.34 -21.36 1.05
N MET A 82 -16.80 -20.57 2.00
CA MET A 82 -16.74 -20.95 3.43
C MET A 82 -17.86 -20.31 4.23
N LYS A 83 -18.15 -20.88 5.39
CA LYS A 83 -19.11 -20.29 6.33
C LYS A 83 -18.48 -19.14 7.11
N TYR A 84 -19.32 -18.28 7.68
CA TYR A 84 -18.85 -17.16 8.49
C TYR A 84 -17.90 -17.60 9.61
N GLU A 85 -18.17 -18.72 10.29
CA GLU A 85 -17.35 -19.17 11.42
C GLU A 85 -15.89 -19.45 11.01
N GLN A 86 -15.67 -19.90 9.77
CA GLN A 86 -14.33 -20.13 9.21
C GLN A 86 -13.69 -18.82 8.72
N LEU A 87 -14.51 -17.96 8.10
CA LEU A 87 -14.05 -16.65 7.62
C LEU A 87 -13.65 -15.73 8.79
N ALA A 88 -14.30 -15.85 9.94
CA ALA A 88 -14.11 -14.97 11.11
C ALA A 88 -12.65 -14.89 11.59
N GLU A 89 -11.85 -15.94 11.39
CA GLU A 89 -10.42 -15.96 11.74
C GLU A 89 -9.59 -15.00 10.87
N ASN A 90 -10.05 -14.73 9.64
CA ASN A 90 -9.40 -13.86 8.65
C ASN A 90 -10.13 -12.51 8.49
N LEU A 91 -11.06 -12.18 9.41
CA LEU A 91 -11.75 -10.89 9.46
C LEU A 91 -11.17 -10.01 10.56
N HIS A 92 -11.00 -8.73 10.22
CA HIS A 92 -10.55 -7.71 11.15
C HIS A 92 -11.53 -6.54 11.16
N TYR A 93 -12.00 -6.17 12.35
CA TYR A 93 -12.86 -5.01 12.57
C TYR A 93 -12.54 -4.40 13.94
N LEU A 94 -13.06 -3.19 14.19
CA LEU A 94 -12.81 -2.46 15.44
C LEU A 94 -14.13 -2.27 16.19
N ASP A 95 -14.25 -2.79 17.40
CA ASP A 95 -15.46 -2.62 18.21
C ASP A 95 -15.68 -1.17 18.66
N HIS A 96 -14.61 -0.42 18.91
CA HIS A 96 -14.67 0.97 19.38
C HIS A 96 -14.85 2.01 18.25
N PHE A 97 -14.65 1.61 16.99
CA PHE A 97 -14.78 2.47 15.82
C PHE A 97 -15.59 1.74 14.73
N PRO A 98 -16.92 1.65 14.89
CA PRO A 98 -17.75 0.74 14.10
C PRO A 98 -17.78 1.06 12.61
N ASP A 99 -17.58 2.33 12.25
CA ASP A 99 -17.58 2.80 10.86
C ASP A 99 -16.18 2.78 10.21
N ALA A 100 -15.13 2.45 10.98
CA ALA A 100 -13.77 2.41 10.48
C ALA A 100 -13.43 1.04 9.88
N ILE A 101 -12.66 1.05 8.80
CA ILE A 101 -12.00 -0.14 8.25
C ILE A 101 -10.55 -0.14 8.76
N PRO A 102 -10.12 -1.12 9.58
CA PRO A 102 -8.75 -1.14 10.08
C PRO A 102 -7.74 -1.37 8.95
N TYR A 103 -6.58 -0.75 9.03
CA TYR A 103 -5.45 -1.10 8.17
C TYR A 103 -4.62 -2.21 8.81
N ARG A 104 -4.30 -3.25 8.03
CA ARG A 104 -3.54 -4.44 8.43
C ARG A 104 -2.67 -4.91 7.28
N THR A 105 -1.56 -5.57 7.61
CA THR A 105 -0.58 -6.06 6.65
C THR A 105 -0.03 -7.42 7.09
N THR A 106 0.48 -8.20 6.13
CA THR A 106 1.13 -9.50 6.38
C THR A 106 2.40 -9.67 5.54
N TYR A 107 3.28 -8.65 5.57
CA TYR A 107 4.43 -8.55 4.65
C TYR A 107 5.41 -9.73 4.65
N TYR A 108 5.64 -10.34 5.82
CA TYR A 108 6.69 -11.36 6.01
C TYR A 108 6.15 -12.71 6.48
N LYS A 109 4.82 -12.83 6.60
CA LYS A 109 4.13 -14.07 6.94
C LYS A 109 3.11 -14.33 5.84
N LYS A 110 3.15 -15.51 5.26
CA LYS A 110 2.11 -15.94 4.31
C LYS A 110 0.78 -16.03 5.05
N ASP A 111 -0.16 -15.19 4.64
CA ASP A 111 -1.48 -15.09 5.23
C ASP A 111 -2.40 -14.33 4.27
N TRP A 112 -3.69 -14.25 4.61
CA TRP A 112 -4.65 -13.42 3.91
C TRP A 112 -5.73 -12.92 4.86
N GLY A 113 -6.43 -11.85 4.49
CA GLY A 113 -7.58 -11.42 5.29
C GLY A 113 -8.31 -10.23 4.71
N PHE A 114 -9.47 -9.97 5.31
CA PHE A 114 -10.27 -8.79 5.04
C PHE A 114 -10.44 -7.91 6.29
N CYS A 115 -10.34 -6.61 6.09
CA CYS A 115 -10.71 -5.62 7.08
C CYS A 115 -12.09 -5.06 6.74
N VAL A 116 -12.99 -5.00 7.71
CA VAL A 116 -14.38 -4.63 7.48
C VAL A 116 -14.88 -3.69 8.57
N THR A 117 -15.92 -2.93 8.26
CA THR A 117 -16.68 -2.20 9.27
C THR A 117 -17.48 -3.17 10.15
N ARG A 118 -17.96 -2.68 11.31
CA ARG A 118 -18.80 -3.50 12.20
C ARG A 118 -20.11 -3.92 11.52
N ALA A 119 -20.68 -3.03 10.72
CA ALA A 119 -21.91 -3.28 9.96
C ALA A 119 -21.70 -4.36 8.88
N GLN A 120 -20.60 -4.31 8.13
CA GLN A 120 -20.26 -5.35 7.16
C GLN A 120 -20.01 -6.70 7.85
N ASN A 121 -19.30 -6.71 8.98
CA ASN A 121 -19.11 -7.94 9.75
C ASN A 121 -20.44 -8.57 10.19
N LEU A 122 -21.39 -7.76 10.67
CA LEU A 122 -22.72 -8.24 11.04
C LEU A 122 -23.49 -8.78 9.83
N ALA A 123 -23.45 -8.09 8.69
CA ALA A 123 -24.10 -8.56 7.46
C ALA A 123 -23.51 -9.90 6.96
N LEU A 124 -22.20 -10.11 7.12
CA LEU A 124 -21.53 -11.37 6.84
C LEU A 124 -21.99 -12.49 7.79
N LEU A 125 -22.08 -12.19 9.09
CA LEU A 125 -22.58 -13.12 10.12
C LEU A 125 -24.03 -13.55 9.87
N GLU A 126 -24.89 -12.61 9.47
CA GLU A 126 -26.32 -12.85 9.22
C GLU A 126 -26.60 -13.52 7.86
N SER A 127 -25.58 -13.61 7.00
CA SER A 127 -25.72 -14.23 5.68
C SER A 127 -25.99 -15.73 5.78
N LYS A 128 -26.93 -16.21 4.96
CA LYS A 128 -27.26 -17.63 4.88
C LYS A 128 -26.39 -18.34 3.85
N GLY A 129 -25.94 -19.54 4.20
CA GLY A 129 -25.14 -20.38 3.31
C GLY A 129 -23.66 -20.00 3.31
N GLU A 130 -22.94 -20.46 2.29
CA GLU A 130 -21.53 -20.15 2.13
C GLU A 130 -21.34 -18.75 1.55
N LEU A 131 -20.27 -18.10 1.98
CA LEU A 131 -19.75 -16.87 1.42
C LEU A 131 -18.71 -17.22 0.36
N GLU A 132 -18.71 -16.52 -0.78
CA GLU A 132 -17.63 -16.59 -1.77
C GLU A 132 -16.57 -15.53 -1.42
N ILE A 133 -15.37 -15.99 -1.09
CA ILE A 133 -14.23 -15.16 -0.76
C ILE A 133 -13.30 -15.15 -1.96
N TYR A 134 -12.94 -13.96 -2.42
CA TYR A 134 -12.07 -13.80 -3.57
C TYR A 134 -11.03 -12.70 -3.33
N ILE A 135 -9.76 -13.05 -3.53
CA ILE A 135 -8.61 -12.14 -3.56
C ILE A 135 -7.80 -12.52 -4.80
N ASP A 136 -7.79 -11.64 -5.79
CA ASP A 136 -6.98 -11.77 -7.00
C ASP A 136 -5.68 -10.98 -6.85
N SER A 137 -4.73 -11.59 -6.14
CA SER A 137 -3.40 -11.04 -5.90
C SER A 137 -2.29 -11.95 -6.43
N THR A 138 -1.08 -11.40 -6.54
CA THR A 138 0.13 -12.13 -6.92
C THR A 138 1.28 -11.71 -6.02
N ILE A 139 2.15 -12.65 -5.67
CA ILE A 139 3.46 -12.38 -5.07
C ILE A 139 4.52 -12.93 -6.03
N ASP A 140 5.32 -12.06 -6.62
CA ASP A 140 6.31 -12.40 -7.63
C ASP A 140 7.74 -12.21 -7.10
N ASP A 141 8.43 -13.32 -6.85
CA ASP A 141 9.83 -13.33 -6.42
C ASP A 141 10.81 -12.81 -7.50
N SER A 142 10.36 -12.60 -8.73
CA SER A 142 11.12 -11.95 -9.81
C SER A 142 10.82 -10.45 -9.97
N GLY A 143 9.86 -9.92 -9.20
CA GLY A 143 9.53 -8.50 -9.19
C GLY A 143 10.54 -7.64 -8.43
N SER A 144 10.16 -6.41 -8.11
CA SER A 144 11.03 -5.44 -7.44
C SER A 144 10.34 -4.52 -6.45
N MET A 145 11.15 -3.92 -5.59
CA MET A 145 10.79 -2.78 -4.75
C MET A 145 11.18 -1.48 -5.45
N SER A 146 10.20 -0.60 -5.66
CA SER A 146 10.40 0.70 -6.27
C SER A 146 10.69 1.76 -5.21
N ILE A 147 11.72 2.57 -5.44
CA ILE A 147 12.01 3.78 -4.66
C ILE A 147 12.13 4.99 -5.58
N GLY A 148 11.82 6.17 -5.06
CA GLY A 148 12.00 7.44 -5.75
C GLY A 148 13.11 8.27 -5.09
N GLU A 149 13.94 8.91 -5.91
CA GLU A 149 15.00 9.79 -5.45
C GLU A 149 15.05 11.11 -6.22
N ILE A 150 15.34 12.20 -5.51
CA ILE A 150 15.70 13.50 -6.11
C ILE A 150 17.01 13.95 -5.49
N ILE A 151 17.98 14.32 -6.32
CA ILE A 151 19.24 14.94 -5.89
C ILE A 151 19.28 16.37 -6.42
N ILE A 152 19.32 17.34 -5.50
CA ILE A 152 19.48 18.76 -5.81
C ILE A 152 20.92 19.16 -5.45
N PRO A 153 21.81 19.39 -6.44
CA PRO A 153 23.21 19.70 -6.17
C PRO A 153 23.38 21.12 -5.60
N GLY A 154 24.00 21.21 -4.42
CA GLY A 154 24.37 22.47 -3.79
C GLY A 154 25.72 23.01 -4.26
N LYS A 155 26.19 24.09 -3.62
CA LYS A 155 27.59 24.56 -3.74
C LYS A 155 28.55 23.64 -2.98
N ASN A 156 28.10 23.09 -1.85
CA ASN A 156 28.79 22.11 -1.04
C ASN A 156 28.22 20.70 -1.28
N ARG A 157 29.08 19.68 -1.24
CA ARG A 157 28.71 18.27 -1.37
C ARG A 157 28.08 17.68 -0.10
N GLN A 158 28.24 18.32 1.06
CA GLN A 158 27.49 17.97 2.27
C GLN A 158 25.99 18.07 1.97
N GLU A 159 25.22 17.09 2.43
CA GLU A 159 23.81 16.96 2.06
C GLU A 159 22.86 16.94 3.26
N TYR A 160 21.66 17.48 3.06
CA TYR A 160 20.49 17.22 3.90
C TYR A 160 19.65 16.11 3.27
N LEU A 161 19.24 15.14 4.08
CA LEU A 161 18.32 14.08 3.68
C LEU A 161 16.92 14.40 4.19
N VAL A 162 15.94 14.32 3.28
CA VAL A 162 14.52 14.33 3.61
C VAL A 162 13.92 13.04 3.08
N SER A 163 13.33 12.23 3.95
CA SER A 163 12.67 10.98 3.56
C SER A 163 11.19 11.02 3.89
N THR A 164 10.41 10.34 3.06
CA THR A 164 9.00 10.05 3.31
C THR A 164 8.69 8.65 2.80
N TYR A 165 7.70 8.00 3.41
CA TYR A 165 7.30 6.67 2.98
C TYR A 165 6.10 6.64 2.04
N ILE A 166 6.12 5.70 1.11
CA ILE A 166 5.11 5.53 0.04
C ILE A 166 4.37 4.18 0.11
N CYS A 167 4.45 3.46 1.24
CA CYS A 167 3.86 2.12 1.34
C CYS A 167 2.39 2.09 1.74
N HIS A 168 1.87 3.15 2.37
CA HIS A 168 0.50 3.18 2.88
C HIS A 168 -0.53 3.43 1.76
N PRO A 169 -1.61 2.63 1.65
CA PRO A 169 -2.63 2.74 0.60
C PRO A 169 -3.56 3.95 0.81
N SER A 170 -4.89 3.83 0.71
CA SER A 170 -5.83 4.97 0.78
C SER A 170 -5.99 5.54 2.20
N MET A 171 -4.92 6.14 2.72
CA MET A 171 -4.87 6.86 3.98
C MET A 171 -4.23 8.24 3.78
N ALA A 172 -4.80 9.26 4.42
CA ALA A 172 -4.44 10.64 4.15
C ALA A 172 -3.26 11.12 5.02
N ASN A 173 -3.44 11.13 6.34
CA ASN A 173 -2.43 11.68 7.25
C ASN A 173 -1.24 10.75 7.46
N ASP A 174 -1.46 9.44 7.31
CA ASP A 174 -0.43 8.41 7.36
C ASP A 174 -0.46 7.64 6.03
N ASN A 175 0.27 8.05 5.00
CA ASN A 175 1.21 9.18 4.97
C ASN A 175 1.18 9.92 3.62
N LEU A 176 0.02 9.98 2.97
CA LEU A 176 -0.13 10.78 1.75
C LEU A 176 0.24 12.25 1.98
N SER A 177 -0.02 12.77 3.19
CA SER A 177 0.42 14.09 3.66
C SER A 177 1.94 14.28 3.55
N GLY A 178 2.74 13.35 4.08
CA GLY A 178 4.20 13.40 4.04
C GLY A 178 4.75 13.26 2.62
N VAL A 179 4.14 12.40 1.81
CA VAL A 179 4.48 12.28 0.38
C VAL A 179 4.32 13.63 -0.33
N LEU A 180 3.15 14.26 -0.19
CA LEU A 180 2.87 15.54 -0.83
C LEU A 180 3.76 16.67 -0.28
N ALA A 181 3.90 16.78 1.04
CA ALA A 181 4.73 17.81 1.66
C ALA A 181 6.19 17.73 1.19
N THR A 182 6.74 16.51 1.12
CA THR A 182 8.11 16.25 0.65
C THR A 182 8.27 16.61 -0.82
N THR A 183 7.31 16.23 -1.68
CA THR A 183 7.31 16.61 -3.10
C THR A 183 7.27 18.12 -3.31
N TYR A 184 6.39 18.83 -2.61
CA TYR A 184 6.29 20.29 -2.73
C TYR A 184 7.53 21.00 -2.16
N LEU A 185 8.14 20.48 -1.10
CA LEU A 185 9.41 21.01 -0.61
C LEU A 185 10.52 20.84 -1.67
N ALA A 186 10.64 19.65 -2.27
CA ALA A 186 11.60 19.42 -3.35
C ALA A 186 11.37 20.36 -4.54
N LYS A 187 10.09 20.56 -4.92
CA LYS A 187 9.69 21.49 -5.98
C LYS A 187 10.17 22.92 -5.70
N LEU A 188 9.87 23.43 -4.51
CA LEU A 188 10.27 24.78 -4.09
C LEU A 188 11.80 24.93 -4.08
N MET A 189 12.53 23.92 -3.61
CA MET A 189 14.00 23.93 -3.58
C MET A 189 14.62 23.97 -4.99
N ILE A 190 14.04 23.23 -5.94
CA ILE A 190 14.48 23.25 -7.35
C ILE A 190 14.22 24.63 -7.98
N GLU A 191 13.03 25.20 -7.73
CA GLU A 191 12.62 26.49 -8.29
C GLU A 191 13.45 27.68 -7.75
N GLN A 192 13.99 27.57 -6.53
CA GLN A 192 14.90 28.58 -5.94
C GLN A 192 16.32 28.57 -6.53
N GLY A 193 16.68 27.56 -7.33
CA GLY A 193 17.99 27.46 -7.98
C GLY A 193 18.99 26.64 -7.17
N LYS A 194 20.20 27.15 -6.96
CA LYS A 194 21.33 26.38 -6.41
C LYS A 194 21.50 26.62 -4.89
N PRO A 195 21.12 25.67 -4.02
CA PRO A 195 21.26 25.82 -2.57
C PRO A 195 22.73 25.77 -2.11
N GLU A 196 22.98 26.17 -0.86
CA GLU A 196 24.33 26.13 -0.28
C GLU A 196 24.82 24.68 -0.10
N TYR A 197 23.98 23.83 0.47
CA TYR A 197 24.21 22.39 0.65
C TYR A 197 23.42 21.59 -0.37
N SER A 198 23.87 20.38 -0.71
CA SER A 198 23.08 19.46 -1.52
C SER A 198 21.86 18.97 -0.73
N TRP A 199 20.80 18.59 -1.43
CA TRP A 199 19.61 17.99 -0.83
C TRP A 199 19.28 16.68 -1.53
N ARG A 200 18.94 15.67 -0.73
CA ARG A 200 18.44 14.38 -1.20
C ARG A 200 17.04 14.17 -0.65
N PHE A 201 16.10 13.94 -1.56
CA PHE A 201 14.74 13.55 -1.20
C PHE A 201 14.54 12.09 -1.57
N VAL A 202 14.05 11.28 -0.62
CA VAL A 202 13.85 9.84 -0.80
C VAL A 202 12.39 9.48 -0.52
N PHE A 203 11.79 8.77 -1.47
CA PHE A 203 10.44 8.22 -1.41
C PHE A 203 10.55 6.69 -1.40
N VAL A 204 10.40 6.07 -0.24
CA VAL A 204 10.76 4.66 -0.02
C VAL A 204 9.66 3.94 0.76
N PRO A 205 9.45 2.62 0.66
CA PRO A 205 8.66 1.91 1.66
C PRO A 205 9.25 2.10 3.07
N GLU A 206 8.40 2.25 4.09
CA GLU A 206 8.82 2.18 5.50
C GLU A 206 9.25 0.75 5.85
#